data_AF-A0A1F6URB2-F1
#
_entry.id   AF-A0A1F6URB2-F1
#
_cell.length_a   1.000
_cell.length_b   1.000
_cell.length_c   1.000
_cell.angle_alpha   90.00
_cell.angle_beta   90.00
_cell.angle_gamma   90.00
#
_symmetry.space_group_name_H-M   'P 1'
#
loop_
_entity.id
_entity.type
_entity.pdbx_description
1 polymer ?
#
loop_
_entity_poly.entity_id
_entity_poly.type
_entity_poly.pdbx_seq_one_letter_code
_entity_poly.pdbx_strand_id
1 'polypeptide(L)'
;MSQTVINFKTDSKLKSEAKEVLDSMGLNFSVAINAYLRKLISEKRIEFTVPEIPNARLRKAIKDADKEYKSGKLKFYKNHEDFEKALLS
;
A
#
# COMPACT_ATOMS: atom_id res chain seq x y z
N MET A 1 17.04 -12.09 -28.16
CA MET A 1 17.39 -11.83 -26.74
C MET A 1 17.69 -13.15 -26.08
N SER A 2 18.81 -13.28 -25.34
CA SER A 2 19.11 -14.52 -24.61
C SER A 2 18.15 -14.68 -23.44
N GLN A 3 17.54 -15.86 -23.30
CA GLN A 3 16.76 -16.19 -22.11
C GLN A 3 17.70 -16.68 -21.02
N THR A 4 17.52 -16.15 -19.80
CA THR A 4 18.30 -16.56 -18.62
C THR A 4 17.35 -17.17 -17.60
N VAL A 5 17.74 -18.30 -16.99
CA VAL A 5 16.98 -18.97 -15.94
C VAL A 5 17.40 -18.42 -14.58
N ILE A 6 16.43 -18.01 -13.77
CA ILE A 6 16.65 -17.55 -12.38
C ILE A 6 16.08 -18.61 -11.44
N ASN A 7 16.95 -19.19 -10.60
CA ASN A 7 16.56 -20.14 -9.55
C ASN A 7 16.69 -19.46 -8.19
N PHE A 8 15.65 -19.54 -7.35
CA PHE A 8 15.68 -19.06 -5.98
C PHE A 8 15.02 -20.08 -5.05
N LYS A 9 15.49 -20.11 -3.79
CA LYS A 9 14.91 -20.96 -2.75
C LYS A 9 13.75 -20.22 -2.08
N THR A 10 12.66 -20.93 -1.82
CA THR A 10 11.50 -20.42 -1.12
C THR A 10 10.80 -21.58 -0.40
N ASP A 11 9.90 -21.26 0.50
CA ASP A 11 9.04 -22.23 1.18
C ASP A 11 7.98 -22.81 0.23
N SER A 12 7.68 -24.11 0.38
CA SER A 12 6.75 -24.82 -0.51
C SER A 12 5.30 -24.35 -0.35
N LYS A 13 4.90 -23.99 0.88
CA LYS A 13 3.58 -23.43 1.16
C LYS A 13 3.47 -22.04 0.57
N LEU A 14 4.49 -21.18 0.78
CA LEU A 14 4.54 -19.84 0.19
C LEU A 14 4.43 -19.88 -1.35
N LYS A 15 5.13 -20.82 -2.00
CA LYS A 15 5.04 -21.02 -3.46
C LYS A 15 3.63 -21.39 -3.91
N SER A 16 2.97 -22.26 -3.15
CA SER A 16 1.63 -22.77 -3.49
C SER A 16 0.58 -21.65 -3.33
N GLU A 17 0.61 -20.92 -2.23
CA GLU A 17 -0.27 -19.78 -1.98
C GLU A 17 -0.08 -18.67 -3.04
N ALA A 18 1.17 -18.33 -3.36
CA ALA A 18 1.45 -17.35 -4.41
C ALA A 18 0.95 -17.81 -5.78
N LYS A 19 1.00 -19.13 -6.07
CA LYS A 19 0.49 -19.69 -7.31
C LYS A 19 -1.03 -19.51 -7.42
N GLU A 20 -1.78 -19.82 -6.36
CA GLU A 20 -3.24 -19.67 -6.33
C GLU A 20 -3.66 -18.21 -6.58
N VAL A 21 -2.99 -17.26 -5.94
CA VAL A 21 -3.23 -15.83 -6.15
C VAL A 21 -2.98 -15.43 -7.60
N LEU A 22 -1.83 -15.82 -8.17
CA LEU A 22 -1.50 -15.49 -9.56
C LEU A 22 -2.46 -16.14 -10.56
N ASP A 23 -2.82 -17.41 -10.34
CA ASP A 23 -3.77 -18.13 -11.20
C ASP A 23 -5.17 -17.47 -11.15
N SER A 24 -5.60 -16.99 -9.98
CA SER A 24 -6.86 -16.22 -9.84
C SER A 24 -6.86 -14.89 -10.62
N MET A 25 -5.68 -14.34 -10.87
CA MET A 25 -5.46 -13.13 -11.68
C MET A 25 -5.21 -13.45 -13.16
N GLY A 26 -5.18 -14.73 -13.56
CA GLY A 26 -4.83 -15.17 -14.91
C GLY A 26 -3.35 -14.98 -15.25
N LEU A 27 -2.47 -14.92 -14.25
CA LEU A 27 -1.05 -14.67 -14.38
C LEU A 27 -0.23 -15.92 -14.03
N ASN A 28 0.96 -16.05 -14.62
CA ASN A 28 1.95 -17.03 -14.18
C ASN A 28 3.14 -16.34 -13.50
N PHE A 29 3.99 -17.12 -12.82
CA PHE A 29 5.17 -16.59 -12.12
C PHE A 29 6.12 -15.82 -13.04
N SER A 30 6.34 -16.30 -14.28
CA SER A 30 7.23 -15.61 -15.21
C SER A 30 6.72 -14.22 -15.55
N VAL A 31 5.42 -14.04 -15.76
CA VAL A 31 4.81 -12.73 -16.01
C VAL A 31 4.95 -11.84 -14.77
N ALA A 32 4.56 -12.35 -13.59
CA ALA A 32 4.60 -11.59 -12.35
C ALA A 32 6.01 -11.13 -11.96
N ILE A 33 6.99 -12.04 -12.00
CA ILE A 33 8.38 -11.74 -11.64
C ILE A 33 9.02 -10.78 -12.66
N ASN A 34 8.77 -10.97 -13.96
CA ASN A 34 9.29 -10.03 -14.96
C ASN A 34 8.69 -8.63 -14.81
N ALA A 35 7.40 -8.52 -14.49
CA ALA A 35 6.76 -7.23 -14.21
C ALA A 35 7.38 -6.56 -12.97
N TYR A 36 7.60 -7.33 -11.90
CA TYR A 36 8.24 -6.83 -10.69
C TYR A 36 9.68 -6.35 -10.94
N LEU A 37 10.48 -7.11 -11.69
CA LEU A 37 11.85 -6.70 -12.04
C LEU A 37 11.87 -5.39 -12.84
N ARG A 38 10.92 -5.21 -13.78
CA ARG A 38 10.78 -3.94 -14.52
C ARG A 38 10.43 -2.78 -13.59
N LYS A 39 9.50 -3.00 -12.65
CA LYS A 39 9.12 -2.01 -11.63
C LYS A 39 10.33 -1.64 -10.75
N LEU A 40 11.10 -2.64 -10.32
CA LEU A 40 12.32 -2.44 -9.54
C LEU A 40 13.35 -1.60 -10.30
N ILE A 41 13.52 -1.81 -11.60
CA ILE A 41 14.44 -1.02 -12.43
C ILE A 41 13.96 0.43 -12.58
N SER A 42 12.66 0.64 -12.82
CA SER A 42 12.11 1.98 -13.03
C SER A 42 12.08 2.81 -11.75
N GLU A 43 11.70 2.20 -10.63
CA GLU A 43 11.50 2.92 -9.36
C GLU A 43 12.74 2.92 -8.48
N LYS A 44 13.69 2.00 -8.72
CA LYS A 44 14.90 1.81 -7.89
C LYS A 44 14.58 1.65 -6.40
N ARG A 45 13.44 1.04 -6.10
CA ARG A 45 12.92 0.84 -4.74
C ARG A 45 12.39 -0.58 -4.60
N ILE A 46 12.54 -1.13 -3.39
CA ILE A 46 11.89 -2.36 -2.96
C ILE A 46 10.81 -1.97 -1.94
N GLU A 47 9.59 -2.43 -2.17
CA GLU A 47 8.45 -2.17 -1.29
C GLU A 47 8.14 -3.41 -0.45
N PHE A 48 8.15 -3.25 0.87
CA PHE A 48 7.61 -4.24 1.80
C PHE A 48 6.37 -3.63 2.44
N THR A 49 5.19 -4.06 2.02
CA THR A 49 3.94 -3.64 2.62
C THR A 49 3.55 -4.59 3.74
N VAL A 50 3.19 -4.02 4.88
CA VAL A 50 2.48 -4.73 5.95
C VAL A 50 1.00 -4.36 5.77
N PRO A 51 0.04 -5.26 6.08
CA PRO A 51 -1.37 -4.88 6.10
C PRO A 51 -1.55 -3.57 6.87
N GLU A 52 -2.18 -2.57 6.25
CA GLU A 52 -2.42 -1.26 6.85
C GLU A 52 -3.54 -1.36 7.91
N ILE A 53 -3.27 -2.09 8.98
CA ILE A 53 -4.18 -2.19 10.13
C ILE A 53 -3.98 -0.93 10.95
N PRO A 54 -5.00 -0.06 11.08
CA PRO A 54 -4.84 1.19 11.82
C PRO A 54 -4.36 0.92 13.25
N ASN A 55 -3.27 1.56 13.67
CA ASN A 55 -2.81 1.46 15.06
C ASN A 55 -3.83 2.12 16.02
N ALA A 56 -3.65 1.94 17.34
CA ALA A 56 -4.60 2.46 18.33
C ALA A 56 -4.79 3.99 18.22
N ARG A 57 -3.71 4.73 17.95
CA ARG A 57 -3.74 6.19 17.73
C ARG A 57 -4.59 6.55 16.51
N LEU A 58 -4.36 5.87 15.37
CA LEU A 58 -5.09 6.13 14.14
C LEU A 58 -6.57 5.76 14.26
N ARG A 59 -6.90 4.62 14.91
CA ARG A 59 -8.29 4.24 15.21
C ARG A 59 -9.00 5.29 16.06
N LYS A 60 -8.31 5.84 17.07
CA LYS A 60 -8.87 6.91 17.90
C LYS A 60 -9.10 8.19 17.08
N ALA A 61 -8.12 8.61 16.29
CA ALA A 61 -8.23 9.79 15.44
C ALA A 61 -9.41 9.69 14.46
N ILE A 62 -9.60 8.54 13.82
CA ILE A 62 -10.75 8.28 12.94
C ILE A 62 -12.08 8.41 13.71
N LYS A 63 -12.18 7.84 14.92
CA LYS A 63 -13.39 7.93 15.75
C LYS A 63 -13.69 9.36 16.20
N ASP A 64 -12.66 10.11 16.57
CA ASP A 64 -12.82 11.48 17.04
C ASP A 64 -13.24 12.40 15.88
N ALA A 65 -12.64 12.22 14.69
CA ALA A 65 -13.05 12.92 13.47
C ALA A 65 -14.50 12.63 13.07
N ASP A 66 -14.95 11.37 13.13
CA ASP A 66 -16.34 10.99 12.83
C ASP A 66 -17.35 11.63 13.80
N LYS A 67 -17.00 11.72 15.09
CA LYS A 67 -17.81 12.45 16.08
C LYS A 67 -17.87 13.94 15.79
N GLU A 68 -16.74 14.55 15.45
CA GLU A 68 -16.68 15.98 15.12
C GLU A 68 -17.53 16.29 13.88
N TYR A 69 -17.44 15.46 12.84
CA TYR A 69 -18.26 15.54 11.64
C TYR A 69 -19.76 15.47 11.97
N LYS A 70 -20.18 14.47 12.74
CA LYS A 70 -21.59 14.30 13.15
C LYS A 70 -22.09 15.43 14.05
N SER A 71 -21.21 16.05 14.83
CA SER A 71 -21.57 17.17 15.71
C SER A 71 -21.81 18.49 14.96
N GLY A 72 -21.44 18.58 13.68
CA GLY A 72 -21.55 19.80 12.88
C GLY A 72 -20.59 20.93 13.31
N LYS A 73 -19.64 20.65 14.22
CA LYS A 73 -18.67 21.63 14.76
C LYS A 73 -17.37 21.71 13.98
N LEU A 74 -17.34 21.13 12.77
CA LEU A 74 -16.14 21.17 11.94
C LEU A 74 -15.77 22.60 11.58
N LYS A 75 -14.49 22.92 11.77
CA LYS A 75 -13.92 24.17 11.28
C LYS A 75 -13.72 24.07 9.78
N PHE A 76 -14.38 24.95 9.04
CA PHE A 76 -14.18 25.10 7.61
C PHE A 76 -13.31 26.33 7.36
N TYR A 77 -12.35 26.18 6.45
CA TYR A 77 -11.45 27.25 6.05
C TYR A 77 -11.74 27.60 4.59
N LYS A 78 -11.78 28.90 4.27
CA LYS A 78 -12.15 29.39 2.92
C LYS A 78 -10.94 29.59 2.01
N ASN A 79 -9.74 29.69 2.57
CA ASN A 79 -8.50 29.90 1.84
C ASN A 79 -7.36 29.12 2.51
N HIS A 80 -6.25 28.99 1.77
CA HIS A 80 -5.07 28.24 2.22
C HIS A 80 -4.41 28.87 3.46
N GLU A 81 -4.29 30.21 3.49
CA GLU A 81 -3.62 30.93 4.58
C GLU A 81 -4.30 30.70 5.94
N ASP A 82 -5.64 30.71 5.98
CA ASP A 82 -6.42 30.48 7.19
C ASP A 82 -6.32 29.02 7.66
N PHE A 83 -6.23 28.07 6.72
CA PHE A 83 -6.03 26.66 7.03
C PHE A 83 -4.63 26.39 7.59
N GLU A 84 -3.60 26.95 6.96
CA GLU A 84 -2.21 26.80 7.38
C GLU A 84 -1.98 27.37 8.78
N LYS A 85 -2.50 28.57 9.07
CA LYS A 85 -2.44 29.17 10.42
C LYS A 85 -3.04 28.27 11.49
N ALA A 86 -4.13 27.55 11.17
CA ALA A 86 -4.79 26.67 12.12
C ALA A 86 -4.11 25.30 12.30
N LEU A 87 -3.29 24.86 11.34
CA LEU A 87 -2.47 23.65 11.46
C LEU A 87 -1.20 23.88 12.26
N LEU A 88 -0.65 25.09 12.21
CA LEU A 88 0.61 25.46 12.84
C LEU A 88 0.45 26.12 14.22
N SER A 89 -0.78 26.45 14.63
CA SER A 89 -1.15 26.94 15.96
C SER A 89 -1.37 25.81 16.96
#